data_AF-A0A2X2XAF3-F1
#
_entry.id   AF-A0A2X2XAF3-F1
#
_cell.length_a   1.000
_cell.length_b   1.000
_cell.length_c   1.000
_cell.angle_alpha   90.00
_cell.angle_beta   90.00
_cell.angle_gamma   90.00
#
_symmetry.space_group_name_H-M   'P 1'
#
loop_
_entity.id
_entity.type
_entity.pdbx_description
1 polymer ?
#
loop_
_entity_poly.entity_id
_entity_poly.type
_entity_poly.pdbx_seq_one_letter_code
_entity_poly.pdbx_strand_id
1 'polypeptide(L)'
;MKNIIKGLSLVVALSTVGFMNGQHKNHKNVSVTPEESTEFIPAVRLINNPDGSCSFEKGKIPTLKHMNTTTFWMSNKTEEWEKNAHPAPRRQYVITIKGNIRFKVTDGSTFMIKPGVVLLAEDLKGTGHSWDMVKSKEWERLYIPIAENADDFFVRDSQ
;
A
#
# COMPACT_ATOMS: atom_id res chain seq x y z
N MET A 1 45.29 16.12 47.17
CA MET A 1 44.85 14.79 47.63
C MET A 1 44.19 14.06 46.48
N LYS A 2 44.62 12.81 46.26
CA LYS A 2 44.10 11.74 45.37
C LYS A 2 44.42 11.80 43.86
N ASN A 3 45.38 10.94 43.52
CA ASN A 3 45.79 10.39 42.21
C ASN A 3 44.60 9.85 41.38
N ILE A 4 44.82 9.66 40.07
CA ILE A 4 44.84 8.33 39.42
C ILE A 4 45.48 8.45 38.03
N ILE A 5 46.53 7.67 37.85
CA ILE A 5 47.21 7.34 36.59
C ILE A 5 46.51 6.10 36.01
N LYS A 6 46.15 6.11 34.72
CA LYS A 6 45.93 4.94 33.86
C LYS A 6 46.39 5.36 32.46
N GLY A 7 47.34 4.73 31.78
CA GLY A 7 47.66 3.32 31.70
C GLY A 7 47.59 2.94 30.22
N LEU A 8 48.75 2.91 29.58
CA LEU A 8 49.03 2.61 28.17
C LEU A 8 48.58 1.18 27.80
N SER A 9 48.02 0.98 26.61
CA SER A 9 48.15 -0.32 25.91
C SER A 9 47.94 -0.15 24.40
N LEU A 10 49.06 -0.15 23.66
CA LEU A 10 49.11 -0.22 22.21
C LEU A 10 49.23 -1.72 21.86
N VAL A 11 48.16 -2.31 21.31
CA VAL A 11 48.17 -3.70 20.84
C VAL A 11 48.46 -3.69 19.34
N VAL A 12 49.66 -4.11 18.96
CA VAL A 12 50.01 -4.44 17.57
C VAL A 12 49.59 -5.88 17.33
N ALA A 13 48.55 -6.09 16.52
CA ALA A 13 48.17 -7.42 16.06
C ALA A 13 48.86 -7.71 14.71
N LEU A 14 49.87 -8.57 14.74
CA LEU A 14 50.43 -9.20 13.54
C LEU A 14 49.45 -10.28 13.06
N SER A 15 48.78 -10.06 11.93
CA SER A 15 48.00 -11.12 11.27
C SER A 15 48.84 -11.81 10.21
N THR A 16 49.12 -13.09 10.43
CA THR A 16 49.66 -13.99 9.41
C THR A 16 48.55 -14.32 8.40
N VAL A 17 48.78 -14.03 7.12
CA VAL A 17 47.87 -14.39 6.04
C VAL A 17 48.12 -15.86 5.67
N GLY A 18 47.23 -16.75 6.11
CA GLY A 18 47.16 -18.12 5.60
C GLY A 18 46.43 -18.14 4.25
N PHE A 19 47.07 -18.67 3.21
CA PHE A 19 46.42 -18.93 1.92
C PHE A 19 45.52 -20.16 2.05
N MET A 20 44.20 -19.96 2.09
CA MET A 20 43.22 -21.03 1.88
C MET A 20 42.73 -20.98 0.43
N ASN A 21 43.02 -22.06 -0.30
CA ASN A 21 42.65 -22.24 -1.70
C ASN A 21 41.16 -22.62 -1.79
N GLY A 22 40.28 -21.62 -1.88
CA GLY A 22 38.84 -21.80 -2.09
C GLY A 22 38.50 -21.77 -3.59
N GLN A 23 37.90 -22.84 -4.11
CA GLN A 23 37.42 -22.91 -5.48
C GLN A 23 36.39 -21.79 -5.76
N HIS A 24 36.74 -20.86 -6.65
CA HIS A 24 35.82 -19.86 -7.20
C HIS A 24 34.69 -20.58 -7.96
N LYS A 25 33.49 -20.62 -7.38
CA LYS A 25 32.28 -20.85 -8.16
C LYS A 25 31.93 -19.56 -8.89
N ASN A 26 31.82 -19.64 -10.21
CA ASN A 26 31.40 -18.55 -11.09
C ASN A 26 30.01 -18.05 -10.66
N HIS A 27 29.94 -16.95 -9.92
CA HIS A 27 28.70 -16.20 -9.77
C HIS A 27 28.43 -15.54 -11.13
N LYS A 28 27.39 -16.01 -11.84
CA LYS A 28 26.90 -15.31 -13.03
C LYS A 28 26.61 -13.86 -12.64
N ASN A 29 27.22 -12.91 -13.35
CA ASN A 29 26.88 -11.50 -13.22
C ASN A 29 25.41 -11.35 -13.62
N VAL A 30 24.53 -11.24 -12.63
CA VAL A 30 23.13 -10.87 -12.84
C VAL A 30 23.13 -9.38 -13.11
N SER A 31 22.94 -8.98 -14.37
CA SER A 31 22.63 -7.59 -14.71
C SER A 31 21.23 -7.30 -14.18
N VAL A 32 21.14 -6.68 -13.01
CA VAL A 32 19.88 -6.13 -12.51
C VAL A 32 19.66 -4.83 -13.27
N THR A 33 18.64 -4.79 -14.13
CA THR A 33 18.13 -3.53 -14.67
C THR A 33 17.70 -2.67 -13.49
N PRO A 34 18.17 -1.42 -13.35
CA PRO A 34 17.67 -0.52 -12.31
C PRO A 34 16.16 -0.39 -12.47
N GLU A 35 15.43 -0.77 -11.43
CA GLU A 35 13.98 -0.61 -11.41
C GLU A 35 13.70 0.89 -11.25
N GLU A 36 13.16 1.53 -12.30
CA GLU A 36 12.71 2.93 -12.20
C GLU A 36 11.52 2.97 -11.25
N SER A 37 11.74 3.44 -10.03
CA SER A 37 10.65 3.63 -9.07
C SER A 37 9.76 4.79 -9.54
N THR A 38 8.48 4.52 -9.79
CA THR A 38 7.51 5.59 -10.03
C THR A 38 7.32 6.40 -8.75
N GLU A 39 7.25 7.73 -8.85
CA GLU A 39 6.90 8.62 -7.74
C GLU A 39 5.44 8.43 -7.24
N PHE A 40 4.72 7.44 -7.77
CA PHE A 40 3.31 7.20 -7.50
C PHE A 40 2.96 5.71 -7.45
N ILE A 41 1.88 5.39 -6.73
CA ILE A 41 1.19 4.09 -6.72
C ILE A 41 -0.18 4.25 -7.40
N PRO A 42 -0.58 3.35 -8.32
CA PRO A 42 -1.91 3.38 -8.93
C PRO A 42 -3.05 3.38 -7.90
N ALA A 43 -4.11 4.11 -8.20
CA ALA A 43 -5.27 4.22 -7.31
C ALA A 43 -6.59 4.34 -8.08
N VAL A 44 -7.67 3.95 -7.41
CA VAL A 44 -9.04 4.26 -7.82
C VAL A 44 -9.75 4.95 -6.67
N ARG A 45 -10.43 6.06 -6.96
CA ARG A 45 -11.24 6.80 -5.99
C ARG A 45 -12.72 6.54 -6.25
N LEU A 46 -13.45 6.11 -5.23
CA LEU A 46 -14.92 6.10 -5.24
C LEU A 46 -15.42 7.47 -4.78
N ILE A 47 -16.40 8.03 -5.49
CA ILE A 47 -16.95 9.35 -5.22
C ILE A 47 -18.48 9.32 -5.28
N ASN A 48 -19.12 10.25 -4.58
CA ASN A 48 -20.53 10.56 -4.81
C ASN A 48 -20.68 11.61 -5.90
N ASN A 49 -21.61 11.37 -6.83
CA ASN A 49 -22.14 12.37 -7.73
C ASN A 49 -23.16 13.28 -7.01
N PRO A 50 -23.48 14.46 -7.56
CA PRO A 50 -24.47 15.38 -6.96
C PRO A 50 -25.87 14.77 -6.77
N ASP A 51 -26.25 13.80 -7.58
CA ASP A 51 -27.52 13.07 -7.48
C ASP A 51 -27.52 11.95 -6.43
N GLY A 52 -26.41 11.76 -5.72
CA GLY A 52 -26.22 10.71 -4.72
C GLY A 52 -25.80 9.36 -5.27
N SER A 53 -25.69 9.20 -6.59
CA SER A 53 -25.11 8.00 -7.20
C SER A 53 -23.61 7.89 -6.91
N CYS A 54 -23.08 6.67 -6.93
CA CYS A 54 -21.65 6.40 -6.80
C CYS A 54 -21.01 6.30 -8.19
N SER A 55 -19.81 6.86 -8.32
CA SER A 55 -18.94 6.75 -9.50
C SER A 55 -17.50 6.50 -9.05
N PHE A 56 -16.58 6.36 -10.00
CA PHE A 56 -15.15 6.21 -9.70
C PHE A 56 -14.25 6.97 -10.65
N GLU A 57 -13.04 7.28 -10.17
CA GLU A 57 -11.97 7.94 -10.91
C GLU A 57 -10.71 7.08 -10.85
N LYS A 58 -9.99 6.96 -11.97
CA LYS A 58 -8.64 6.37 -11.99
C LYS A 58 -7.62 7.47 -11.72
N GLY A 59 -6.57 7.12 -11.00
CA GLY A 59 -5.53 8.04 -10.63
C GLY A 59 -4.41 7.34 -9.89
N LYS A 60 -3.77 8.09 -8.99
CA LYS A 60 -2.57 7.64 -8.30
C LYS A 60 -2.34 8.41 -7.00
N ILE A 61 -1.59 7.79 -6.09
CA ILE A 61 -1.16 8.37 -4.81
C ILE A 61 0.36 8.56 -4.85
N PRO A 62 0.90 9.73 -4.45
CA PRO A 62 2.35 9.96 -4.41
C PRO A 62 3.05 9.05 -3.40
N THR A 63 4.24 8.56 -3.75
CA THR A 63 5.09 7.82 -2.80
C THR A 63 5.76 8.78 -1.82
N LEU A 64 6.21 8.24 -0.67
CA LEU A 64 6.93 8.97 0.38
C LEU A 64 6.15 10.16 1.01
N LYS A 65 4.86 10.32 0.68
CA LYS A 65 3.99 11.31 1.31
C LYS A 65 3.44 10.77 2.63
N HIS A 66 3.71 11.46 3.73
CA HIS A 66 3.09 11.13 5.01
C HIS A 66 1.61 11.53 4.99
N MET A 67 0.75 10.57 5.35
CA MET A 67 -0.70 10.72 5.36
C MET A 67 -1.19 10.89 6.79
N ASN A 68 -2.09 11.83 7.02
CA ASN A 68 -2.72 11.99 8.34
C ASN A 68 -3.87 10.98 8.48
N THR A 69 -3.67 9.99 9.35
CA THR A 69 -4.59 8.87 9.57
C THR A 69 -4.91 8.73 11.05
N THR A 70 -6.07 8.18 11.40
CA THR A 70 -6.46 8.03 12.82
C THR A 70 -6.08 6.68 13.43
N THR A 71 -6.16 5.61 12.64
CA THR A 71 -5.89 4.23 13.04
C THR A 71 -5.70 3.38 11.79
N PHE A 72 -5.46 2.08 11.97
CA PHE A 72 -5.58 1.09 10.91
C PHE A 72 -5.99 -0.26 11.48
N TRP A 73 -6.62 -1.09 10.66
CA TRP A 73 -6.87 -2.49 11.00
C TRP A 73 -6.92 -3.36 9.75
N MET A 74 -6.73 -4.66 9.94
CA MET A 74 -6.73 -5.66 8.88
C MET A 74 -7.97 -6.54 8.97
N SER A 75 -8.45 -7.02 7.83
CA SER A 75 -9.53 -8.00 7.77
C SER A 75 -9.30 -8.96 6.61
N ASN A 76 -9.58 -10.24 6.85
CA ASN A 76 -9.81 -11.26 5.83
C ASN A 76 -11.27 -11.76 5.83
N LYS A 77 -12.11 -11.19 6.69
CA LYS A 77 -13.53 -11.56 6.79
C LYS A 77 -14.31 -10.88 5.69
N THR A 78 -15.28 -11.59 5.13
CA THR A 78 -16.23 -11.06 4.17
C THR A 78 -17.61 -11.34 4.70
N GLU A 79 -18.41 -10.30 4.88
CA GLU A 79 -19.82 -10.45 5.24
C GLU A 79 -20.68 -10.26 3.99
N GLU A 80 -21.81 -10.96 3.89
CA GLU A 80 -22.59 -10.98 2.65
C GLU A 80 -23.16 -9.59 2.29
N TRP A 81 -23.44 -8.76 3.30
CA TRP A 81 -23.88 -7.39 3.08
C TRP A 81 -22.78 -6.51 2.48
N GLU A 82 -21.50 -6.79 2.76
CA GLU A 82 -20.39 -6.03 2.17
C GLU A 82 -20.34 -6.22 0.65
N LYS A 83 -20.80 -7.37 0.12
CA LYS A 83 -20.85 -7.58 -1.33
C LYS A 83 -22.00 -6.83 -1.99
N ASN A 84 -23.07 -6.52 -1.24
CA ASN A 84 -24.20 -5.76 -1.72
C ASN A 84 -23.86 -4.28 -1.82
N ALA A 85 -24.75 -3.49 -2.44
CA ALA A 85 -24.52 -2.07 -2.58
C ALA A 85 -24.58 -1.37 -1.21
N HIS A 86 -23.52 -0.65 -0.85
CA HIS A 86 -23.42 0.11 0.38
C HIS A 86 -22.45 1.31 0.22
N PRO A 87 -22.68 2.43 0.92
CA PRO A 87 -21.71 3.51 0.97
C PRO A 87 -20.51 3.14 1.84
N ALA A 88 -19.36 3.75 1.58
CA ALA A 88 -18.23 3.65 2.47
C ALA A 88 -18.56 4.30 3.84
N PRO A 89 -18.19 3.66 4.96
CA PRO A 89 -18.55 4.16 6.30
C PRO A 89 -17.80 5.43 6.71
N ARG A 90 -16.72 5.76 6.01
CA ARG A 90 -15.85 6.94 6.22
C ARG A 90 -14.86 7.06 5.07
N ARG A 91 -14.22 8.23 4.97
CA ARG A 91 -13.05 8.44 4.11
C ARG A 91 -11.92 7.51 4.57
N GLN A 92 -11.46 6.64 3.71
CA GLN A 92 -10.41 5.69 4.04
C GLN A 92 -9.69 5.17 2.80
N TYR A 93 -8.42 4.82 2.99
CA TYR A 93 -7.72 3.96 2.06
C TYR A 93 -8.04 2.50 2.37
N VAL A 94 -8.22 1.69 1.33
CA VAL A 94 -8.29 0.24 1.40
C VAL A 94 -7.14 -0.33 0.58
N ILE A 95 -6.22 -1.00 1.26
CA ILE A 95 -5.05 -1.61 0.65
C ILE A 95 -5.32 -3.11 0.54
N THR A 96 -5.44 -3.61 -0.68
CA THR A 96 -5.56 -5.05 -0.91
C THR A 96 -4.20 -5.70 -0.80
N ILE A 97 -4.07 -6.61 0.18
CA ILE A 97 -2.85 -7.40 0.40
C ILE A 97 -2.94 -8.69 -0.44
N LYS A 98 -4.14 -9.27 -0.55
CA LYS A 98 -4.41 -10.49 -1.32
C LYS A 98 -5.81 -10.50 -1.91
N GLY A 99 -5.94 -11.06 -3.12
CA GLY A 99 -7.21 -11.21 -3.82
C GLY A 99 -7.36 -10.22 -4.99
N ASN A 100 -8.35 -10.49 -5.85
CA ASN A 100 -8.72 -9.63 -6.98
C ASN A 100 -10.21 -9.32 -6.86
N ILE A 101 -10.52 -8.05 -6.68
CA ILE A 101 -11.85 -7.59 -6.29
C ILE A 101 -12.40 -6.72 -7.42
N ARG A 102 -13.56 -7.10 -7.93
CA ARG A 102 -14.29 -6.29 -8.91
C ARG A 102 -15.28 -5.43 -8.15
N PHE A 103 -15.05 -4.14 -8.17
CA PHE A 103 -16.01 -3.15 -7.68
C PHE A 103 -16.98 -2.78 -8.80
N LYS A 104 -18.21 -2.45 -8.42
CA LYS A 104 -19.28 -1.97 -9.29
C LYS A 104 -19.97 -0.77 -8.66
N VAL A 105 -20.08 0.31 -9.42
CA VAL A 105 -20.75 1.55 -8.99
C VAL A 105 -22.18 1.62 -9.55
N THR A 106 -22.89 2.73 -9.32
CA THR A 106 -24.35 2.80 -9.52
C THR A 106 -24.79 2.59 -10.97
N ASP A 107 -24.04 3.09 -11.94
CA ASP A 107 -24.34 2.91 -13.38
C ASP A 107 -23.99 1.51 -13.92
N GLY A 108 -23.49 0.63 -13.05
CA GLY A 108 -23.06 -0.73 -13.40
C GLY A 108 -21.64 -0.82 -13.96
N SER A 109 -20.94 0.30 -14.16
CA SER A 109 -19.53 0.30 -14.52
C SER A 109 -18.68 -0.34 -13.42
N THR A 110 -17.56 -0.95 -13.82
CA THR A 110 -16.74 -1.75 -12.92
C THR A 110 -15.25 -1.44 -13.05
N PHE A 111 -14.51 -1.71 -11.98
CA PHE A 111 -13.06 -1.64 -11.95
C PHE A 111 -12.47 -2.72 -11.05
N MET A 112 -11.18 -3.00 -11.24
CA MET A 112 -10.46 -4.02 -10.48
C MET A 112 -9.56 -3.38 -9.43
N ILE A 113 -9.66 -3.89 -8.20
CA ILE A 113 -8.69 -3.67 -7.13
C ILE A 113 -7.95 -4.99 -6.88
N LYS A 114 -6.63 -4.90 -6.78
CA LYS A 114 -5.71 -6.02 -6.55
C LYS A 114 -4.45 -5.49 -5.85
N PRO A 115 -3.56 -6.34 -5.34
CA PRO A 115 -2.29 -5.89 -4.78
C PRO A 115 -1.55 -4.96 -5.76
N GLY A 116 -1.05 -3.84 -5.23
CA GLY A 116 -0.43 -2.76 -6.01
C GLY A 116 -1.38 -1.66 -6.49
N VAL A 117 -2.69 -1.73 -6.18
CA VAL A 117 -3.66 -0.66 -6.46
C VAL A 117 -4.33 -0.22 -5.16
N VAL A 118 -4.26 1.08 -4.87
CA VAL A 118 -4.95 1.68 -3.71
C VAL A 118 -6.41 1.94 -4.06
N LEU A 119 -7.34 1.57 -3.19
CA LEU A 119 -8.71 2.08 -3.25
C LEU A 119 -8.85 3.23 -2.26
N LEU A 120 -9.29 4.39 -2.74
CA LEU A 120 -9.72 5.51 -1.91
C LEU A 120 -11.25 5.52 -1.87
N ALA A 121 -11.83 5.26 -0.71
CA ALA A 121 -13.28 5.20 -0.55
C ALA A 121 -13.81 6.54 0.01
N GLU A 122 -14.54 7.29 -0.82
CA GLU A 122 -15.17 8.56 -0.43
C GLU A 122 -16.61 8.69 -0.93
N ASP A 123 -17.22 7.58 -1.35
CA ASP A 123 -18.64 7.45 -1.63
C ASP A 123 -19.43 7.22 -0.32
N LEU A 124 -19.52 8.26 0.50
CA LEU A 124 -20.05 8.19 1.87
C LEU A 124 -21.58 8.24 1.96
N LYS A 125 -22.27 8.41 0.83
CA LYS A 125 -23.72 8.64 0.76
C LYS A 125 -24.37 7.78 -0.32
N GLY A 126 -25.70 7.72 -0.28
CA GLY A 126 -26.51 7.04 -1.30
C GLY A 126 -26.32 5.53 -1.30
N THR A 127 -26.51 4.92 -2.46
CA THR A 127 -26.41 3.45 -2.64
C THR A 127 -24.97 2.94 -2.57
N GLY A 128 -23.99 3.81 -2.87
CA GLY A 128 -22.57 3.46 -2.83
C GLY A 128 -22.16 2.42 -3.87
N HIS A 129 -21.22 1.56 -3.49
CA HIS A 129 -20.63 0.55 -4.35
C HIS A 129 -20.99 -0.86 -3.89
N SER A 130 -20.80 -1.82 -4.79
CA SER A 130 -20.85 -3.26 -4.50
C SER A 130 -19.56 -3.91 -4.99
N TRP A 131 -19.26 -5.12 -4.52
CA TRP A 131 -18.06 -5.82 -4.99
C TRP A 131 -18.21 -7.35 -4.98
N ASP A 132 -17.37 -7.99 -5.79
CA ASP A 132 -17.26 -9.43 -5.98
C ASP A 132 -15.79 -9.85 -6.04
N MET A 133 -15.49 -11.09 -5.67
CA MET A 133 -14.16 -11.69 -5.82
C MET A 133 -14.04 -12.38 -7.18
N VAL A 134 -13.09 -11.94 -8.00
CA VAL A 134 -12.83 -12.56 -9.31
C VAL A 134 -11.65 -13.52 -9.18
N LYS A 135 -11.89 -14.80 -9.48
CA LYS A 135 -10.85 -15.86 -9.45
C LYS A 135 -10.02 -15.87 -8.16
N SER A 136 -10.63 -15.45 -7.05
CA SER A 136 -10.00 -15.30 -5.74
C SER A 136 -10.91 -15.96 -4.70
N LYS A 137 -10.30 -16.61 -3.70
CA LYS A 137 -11.05 -17.29 -2.62
C LYS A 137 -11.18 -16.45 -1.35
N GLU A 138 -10.32 -15.44 -1.22
CA GLU A 138 -10.24 -14.59 -0.05
C GLU A 138 -9.80 -13.17 -0.45
N TRP A 139 -10.18 -12.21 0.39
CA TRP A 139 -9.76 -10.82 0.29
C TRP A 139 -9.14 -10.38 1.61
N GLU A 140 -7.80 -10.29 1.63
CA GLU A 140 -7.04 -9.74 2.75
C GLU A 140 -6.78 -8.27 2.47
N ARG A 141 -7.15 -7.41 3.42
CA ARG A 141 -7.04 -5.96 3.24
C ARG A 141 -6.70 -5.24 4.52
N LEU A 142 -6.10 -4.07 4.33
CA LEU A 142 -5.88 -3.08 5.36
C LEU A 142 -6.82 -1.89 5.12
N TYR A 143 -7.49 -1.46 6.19
CA TYR A 143 -8.27 -0.23 6.22
C TYR A 143 -7.48 0.85 6.95
N ILE A 144 -7.41 2.03 6.36
CA ILE A 144 -6.69 3.17 6.92
C ILE A 144 -7.60 4.40 6.83
N PRO A 145 -8.38 4.71 7.88
CA PRO A 145 -9.19 5.93 7.89
C PRO A 145 -8.35 7.20 7.81
N ILE A 146 -8.81 8.12 6.98
CA ILE A 146 -8.23 9.44 6.83
C ILE A 146 -8.73 10.31 7.98
N ALA A 147 -7.85 11.09 8.60
CA ALA A 147 -8.24 12.02 9.64
C ALA A 147 -9.24 13.06 9.10
N GLU A 148 -10.09 13.58 10.00
CA GLU A 148 -11.02 14.65 9.63
C GLU A 148 -10.23 15.85 9.08
N ASN A 149 -10.70 16.43 7.98
CA ASN A 149 -10.06 17.55 7.27
C ASN A 149 -8.66 17.29 6.71
N ALA A 150 -8.18 16.04 6.69
CA ALA A 150 -6.90 15.71 6.04
C ALA A 150 -7.05 15.50 4.52
N ASP A 151 -5.98 15.81 3.80
CA ASP A 151 -5.86 15.58 2.36
C ASP A 151 -5.86 14.07 2.04
N ASP A 152 -6.46 13.71 0.90
CA ASP A 152 -6.45 12.34 0.35
C ASP A 152 -5.24 12.06 -0.57
N PHE A 153 -4.54 13.12 -0.99
CA PHE A 153 -3.43 13.10 -1.96
C PHE A 153 -3.71 12.31 -3.25
N PHE A 154 -4.97 12.15 -3.62
CA PHE A 154 -5.36 11.51 -4.87
C PHE A 154 -5.12 12.46 -6.04
N VAL A 155 -4.31 12.00 -6.99
CA VAL A 155 -4.07 12.69 -8.25
C VAL A 155 -4.82 11.91 -9.33
N ARG A 156 -5.90 12.50 -9.85
CA ARG A 156 -6.66 11.94 -10.95
C ARG A 156 -5.78 11.85 -12.21
N ASP A 157 -5.91 10.75 -12.96
CA ASP A 157 -5.25 10.63 -14.26
C ASP A 157 -5.82 11.65 -15.25
N SER A 158 -4.95 12.26 -16.06
CA SER A 158 -5.38 13.05 -17.22
C SER A 158 -6.10 12.14 -18.21
N GLN A 159 -7.28 12.57 -18.69
CA GLN A 159 -8.00 11.87 -19.76
C GLN A 159 -7.25 11.96 -21.08
#